data_AF-A0A0F9QM10-F1
#
_entry.id   AF-A0A0F9QM10-F1
#
_cell.length_a   1.000
_cell.length_b   1.000
_cell.length_c   1.000
_cell.angle_alpha   90.00
_cell.angle_beta   90.00
_cell.angle_gamma   90.00
#
_symmetry.space_group_name_H-M   'P 1'
#
loop_
_entity.id
_entity.type
_entity.pdbx_description
1 polymer ?
#
loop_
_entity_poly.entity_id
_entity_poly.type
_entity_poly.pdbx_seq_one_letter_code
_entity_poly.pdbx_strand_id
1 'polypeptide(L)'
;MRQIKIQLQEPINVPLLHDELKQKYLDFQGLVLRGTELTVLLDGPTAPAEINTTVAQHDHTQENREEIALRLREEALGALETIIATETDPMLVLEARITRIENFLQVRLE
;
A
#
# COMPACT_ATOMS: atom_id res chain seq x y z
N MET A 1 -16.68 -21.57 -16.81
CA MET A 1 -15.42 -21.16 -16.16
C MET A 1 -14.23 -21.41 -17.07
N ARG A 2 -13.69 -20.33 -17.64
CA ARG A 2 -12.51 -20.28 -18.49
C ARG A 2 -11.33 -19.74 -17.67
N GLN A 3 -10.14 -20.27 -17.93
CA GLN A 3 -8.91 -19.87 -17.25
C GLN A 3 -7.93 -19.32 -18.29
N ILE A 4 -7.41 -18.12 -18.07
CA ILE A 4 -6.37 -17.51 -18.89
C ILE A 4 -5.10 -17.45 -18.05
N LYS A 5 -4.04 -18.05 -18.57
CA LYS A 5 -2.73 -18.05 -17.92
C LYS A 5 -1.81 -17.04 -18.60
N ILE A 6 -1.17 -16.22 -17.78
CA ILE A 6 -0.32 -15.11 -18.22
C ILE A 6 0.98 -15.22 -17.44
N GLN A 7 2.10 -15.24 -18.16
CA GLN A 7 3.41 -15.19 -17.54
C GLN A 7 3.80 -13.74 -17.33
N LEU A 8 4.01 -13.39 -16.06
CA LEU A 8 4.45 -12.07 -15.65
C LEU A 8 5.98 -12.02 -15.77
N GLN A 9 6.47 -11.01 -16.49
CA GLN A 9 7.91 -10.74 -16.58
C GLN A 9 8.39 -9.86 -15.43
N GLU A 10 7.48 -9.09 -14.84
CA GLU A 10 7.74 -8.17 -13.73
C GLU A 10 6.74 -8.42 -12.59
N PRO A 11 7.13 -8.17 -11.33
CA PRO A 11 6.20 -8.25 -10.20
C PRO A 11 5.05 -7.26 -10.40
N ILE A 12 3.82 -7.73 -10.20
CA ILE A 12 2.60 -6.91 -10.37
C ILE A 12 1.87 -6.73 -9.05
N ASN A 13 1.13 -5.64 -8.97
CA ASN A 13 0.20 -5.41 -7.89
C ASN A 13 -1.12 -6.19 -8.12
N VAL A 14 -1.17 -7.41 -7.57
CA VAL A 14 -2.30 -8.33 -7.71
C VAL A 14 -3.64 -7.73 -7.24
N PRO A 15 -3.74 -7.07 -6.07
CA PRO A 15 -4.97 -6.39 -5.66
C PRO A 15 -5.45 -5.33 -6.65
N LEU A 16 -4.55 -4.48 -7.14
CA LEU A 16 -4.90 -3.42 -8.08
C LEU A 16 -5.42 -4.02 -9.40
N LEU A 17 -4.72 -5.02 -9.93
CA LEU A 17 -5.15 -5.71 -11.14
C LEU A 17 -6.49 -6.43 -10.95
N HIS A 18 -6.72 -7.03 -9.78
CA HIS A 18 -8.00 -7.66 -9.47
C HIS A 18 -9.15 -6.66 -9.54
N ASP A 19 -8.99 -5.48 -8.97
CA ASP A 19 -10.01 -4.43 -9.03
C ASP A 19 -10.20 -3.85 -10.44
N GLU A 20 -9.11 -3.64 -11.19
CA GLU A 20 -9.19 -3.22 -12.60
C GLU A 20 -9.94 -4.24 -13.46
N LEU A 21 -9.60 -5.53 -13.32
CA LEU A 21 -10.27 -6.60 -14.08
C LEU A 21 -11.74 -6.72 -13.66
N LYS A 22 -12.06 -6.58 -12.38
CA LYS A 22 -13.43 -6.58 -11.88
C LYS A 22 -14.26 -5.40 -12.39
N GLN A 23 -13.65 -4.22 -12.55
CA GLN A 23 -14.32 -3.05 -13.12
C GLN A 23 -14.51 -3.16 -14.64
N LYS A 24 -13.54 -3.74 -15.34
CA LYS A 24 -13.51 -3.80 -16.80
C LYS A 24 -14.29 -5.00 -17.37
N TYR A 25 -14.35 -6.11 -16.64
CA TYR A 25 -14.96 -7.36 -17.08
C TYR A 25 -16.02 -7.84 -16.09
N LEU A 26 -17.29 -7.77 -16.50
CA LEU A 26 -18.43 -8.16 -15.66
C LEU A 26 -18.48 -9.67 -15.38
N ASP A 27 -17.82 -10.45 -16.24
CA ASP A 27 -17.68 -11.90 -16.20
C ASP A 27 -16.44 -12.38 -15.45
N PHE A 28 -15.72 -11.47 -14.80
CA PHE A 28 -14.57 -11.79 -13.95
C PHE A 28 -14.99 -12.52 -12.67
N GLN A 29 -14.41 -13.70 -12.47
CA GLN A 29 -14.67 -14.58 -11.32
C GLN A 29 -13.58 -14.47 -10.26
N GLY A 30 -12.34 -14.21 -10.66
CA GLY A 30 -11.22 -14.10 -9.73
C GLY A 30 -9.87 -14.23 -10.40
N LEU A 31 -8.83 -14.07 -9.58
CA LEU A 31 -7.45 -14.04 -10.03
C LEU A 31 -6.55 -14.78 -9.03
N VAL A 32 -5.66 -15.59 -9.56
CA VAL A 32 -4.76 -16.46 -8.78
C VAL A 32 -3.35 -16.23 -9.27
N LEU A 33 -2.45 -15.80 -8.38
CA LEU A 33 -1.03 -15.68 -8.67
C LEU A 33 -0.27 -16.89 -8.09
N ARG A 34 0.54 -17.56 -8.91
CA ARG A 34 1.47 -18.62 -8.48
C ARG A 34 2.87 -18.34 -9.01
N GLY A 35 3.73 -17.77 -8.16
CA GLY A 35 5.06 -17.33 -8.58
C GLY A 35 4.93 -16.22 -9.63
N THR A 36 5.44 -16.47 -10.84
CA THR A 36 5.32 -15.55 -11.99
C THR A 36 4.11 -15.86 -12.88
N GLU A 37 3.35 -16.92 -12.60
CA GLU A 37 2.18 -17.29 -13.41
C GLU A 37 0.90 -16.69 -12.81
N LEU A 38 0.25 -15.80 -13.55
CA LEU A 38 -1.04 -15.23 -13.25
C LEU A 38 -2.15 -16.01 -13.95
N THR A 39 -3.12 -16.50 -13.20
CA THR A 39 -4.31 -17.16 -13.73
C THR A 39 -5.54 -16.29 -13.49
N VAL A 40 -6.17 -15.84 -14.58
CA VAL A 40 -7.42 -15.08 -14.58
C VAL A 40 -8.59 -16.03 -14.83
N LEU A 41 -9.60 -15.98 -13.98
CA LEU A 41 -10.81 -16.80 -14.04
C LEU A 41 -11.96 -15.95 -14.55
N LEU A 42 -12.61 -16.39 -15.63
CA LEU A 42 -13.73 -15.70 -16.28
C LEU A 42 -14.86 -16.69 -16.56
N ASP A 43 -16.10 -16.24 -16.56
CA ASP A 43 -17.26 -17.05 -16.97
C ASP A 43 -17.88 -16.65 -18.32
N GLY A 44 -17.35 -15.61 -18.96
CA GLY A 44 -17.88 -15.05 -20.20
C GLY A 44 -17.02 -15.29 -21.44
N PRO A 45 -17.42 -14.67 -22.57
CA PRO A 45 -16.76 -14.83 -23.85
C PRO A 45 -15.46 -14.01 -24.00
N THR A 46 -15.04 -13.29 -22.95
CA THR A 46 -13.91 -12.36 -22.98
C THR A 46 -12.68 -12.99 -23.62
N ALA A 47 -12.12 -12.29 -24.62
CA ALA A 47 -11.02 -12.80 -25.40
C ALA A 47 -9.72 -12.82 -24.57
N PRO A 48 -8.92 -13.89 -24.63
CA PRO A 48 -7.63 -13.94 -23.93
C PRO A 48 -6.68 -12.81 -24.28
N ALA A 49 -6.76 -12.30 -25.51
CA ALA A 49 -5.97 -11.17 -25.98
C ALA A 49 -6.28 -9.88 -25.20
N GLU A 50 -7.54 -9.61 -24.89
CA GLU A 50 -7.94 -8.38 -24.18
C GLU A 50 -7.43 -8.37 -22.73
N ILE A 51 -7.45 -9.53 -22.08
CA ILE A 51 -6.90 -9.69 -20.72
C ILE A 51 -5.39 -9.53 -20.75
N ASN A 52 -4.69 -10.16 -21.70
CA ASN A 52 -3.25 -9.97 -21.88
C ASN A 52 -2.89 -8.50 -22.12
N THR A 53 -3.67 -7.78 -22.94
CA THR A 53 -3.45 -6.34 -23.16
C THR A 53 -3.69 -5.55 -21.88
N THR A 54 -4.72 -5.87 -21.11
CA THR A 54 -5.00 -5.19 -19.84
C THR A 54 -3.90 -5.43 -18.81
N VAL A 55 -3.39 -6.66 -18.71
CA VAL A 55 -2.26 -7.00 -17.83
C VAL A 55 -0.96 -6.34 -18.29
N ALA A 56 -0.72 -6.24 -19.61
CA ALA A 56 0.47 -5.58 -20.16
C ALA A 56 0.41 -4.04 -20.10
N GLN A 57 -0.79 -3.47 -20.08
CA GLN A 57 -1.02 -2.02 -19.87
C GLN A 57 -1.16 -1.65 -18.40
N HIS A 58 -1.23 -2.65 -17.51
CA HIS A 58 -1.33 -2.42 -16.08
C HIS A 58 -0.07 -1.71 -15.60
N ASP A 59 -0.27 -0.62 -14.87
CA ASP A 59 0.85 0.14 -14.35
C ASP A 59 1.49 -0.64 -13.19
N HIS A 60 2.58 -1.37 -13.50
CA HIS A 60 3.35 -2.14 -12.53
C HIS A 60 4.02 -1.26 -11.46
N THR A 61 4.00 0.07 -11.64
CA THR A 61 4.63 1.05 -10.74
C THR A 61 3.63 1.85 -9.89
N GLN A 62 2.32 1.64 -10.03
CA GLN A 62 1.35 2.20 -9.08
C GLN A 62 1.43 1.45 -7.75
N GLU A 63 2.37 1.90 -6.93
CA GLU A 63 2.53 1.59 -5.51
C GLU A 63 1.15 1.71 -4.86
N ASN A 64 0.64 0.59 -4.34
CA ASN A 64 -0.74 0.52 -3.86
C ASN A 64 -0.93 1.58 -2.77
N ARG A 65 -1.96 2.42 -2.86
CA ARG A 65 -2.22 3.41 -1.79
C ARG A 65 -2.33 2.75 -0.41
N GLU A 66 -2.74 1.49 -0.37
CA GLU A 66 -2.76 0.66 0.83
C GLU A 66 -1.36 0.21 1.29
N GLU A 67 -0.43 -0.10 0.38
CA GLU A 67 0.98 -0.34 0.72
C GLU A 67 1.68 0.92 1.19
N ILE A 68 1.39 2.07 0.56
CA ILE A 68 1.89 3.38 1.03
C ILE A 68 1.34 3.68 2.42
N ALA A 69 0.05 3.46 2.66
CA ALA A 69 -0.57 3.65 3.96
C ALA A 69 -0.03 2.68 5.02
N LEU A 70 0.25 1.43 4.65
CA LEU A 70 0.84 0.44 5.52
C LEU A 70 2.29 0.79 5.86
N ARG A 71 3.11 1.16 4.87
CA ARG A 71 4.50 1.61 5.08
C ARG A 71 4.55 2.89 5.93
N LEU A 72 3.71 3.88 5.63
CA LEU A 72 3.60 5.10 6.46
C LEU A 72 3.15 4.78 7.89
N ARG A 73 2.27 3.78 8.07
CA ARG A 73 1.84 3.36 9.41
C ARG A 73 2.95 2.63 10.16
N GLU A 74 3.70 1.77 9.50
CA GLU A 74 4.85 1.06 10.09
C GLU A 74 6.00 2.02 10.41
N GLU A 75 6.28 2.99 9.54
CA GLU A 75 7.23 4.07 9.80
C GLU A 75 6.77 4.95 10.97
N ALA A 76 5.48 5.29 11.03
CA ALA A 76 4.92 6.05 12.16
C ALA A 76 4.98 5.26 13.47
N LEU A 77 4.71 3.95 13.44
CA LEU A 77 4.85 3.09 14.62
C LEU A 77 6.31 2.96 15.05
N GLY A 78 7.23 2.75 14.13
CA GLY A 78 8.66 2.68 14.43
C GLY A 78 9.21 3.99 14.99
N ALA A 79 8.73 5.13 14.48
CA ALA A 79 9.05 6.44 15.05
C ALA A 79 8.49 6.60 16.47
N LEU A 80 7.25 6.17 16.73
CA LEU A 80 6.65 6.21 18.07
C LEU A 80 7.35 5.26 19.06
N GLU A 81 7.71 4.05 18.63
CA GLU A 81 8.47 3.09 19.44
C GLU A 81 9.87 3.59 19.73
N THR A 82 10.51 4.26 18.77
CA THR A 82 11.83 4.91 18.99
C THR A 82 11.72 6.05 19.99
N ILE A 83 10.65 6.86 19.93
CA ILE A 83 10.40 7.91 20.93
C ILE A 83 10.23 7.30 22.32
N ILE A 84 9.40 6.25 22.44
CA ILE A 84 9.17 5.56 23.72
C ILE A 84 10.44 4.87 24.25
N ALA A 85 11.27 4.30 23.36
CA ALA A 85 12.49 3.60 23.73
C ALA A 85 13.68 4.53 24.01
N THR A 86 13.69 5.76 23.48
CA THR A 86 14.75 6.75 23.74
C THR A 86 14.41 7.71 24.87
N GLU A 87 13.15 7.78 25.32
CA GLU A 87 12.75 8.59 26.47
C GLU A 87 13.04 7.86 27.79
N THR A 88 14.29 8.01 28.21
CA THR A 88 14.71 7.78 29.60
C THR A 88 14.03 8.85 30.47
N ASP A 89 13.10 8.41 31.29
CA ASP A 89 12.34 9.16 32.31
C ASP A 89 11.29 10.18 31.78
N PRO A 90 9.99 9.84 31.78
CA PRO A 90 8.93 10.74 31.30
C PRO A 90 8.84 12.06 32.08
N MET A 91 9.39 12.12 33.30
CA MET A 91 9.46 13.35 34.10
C MET A 91 10.43 14.38 33.50
N LEU A 92 11.60 13.94 33.00
CA LEU A 92 12.60 14.80 32.37
C LEU A 92 12.06 15.42 31.06
N VAL A 93 11.27 14.65 30.32
CA VAL A 93 10.61 15.13 29.09
C VAL A 93 9.55 16.17 29.41
N LEU A 94 8.73 15.93 30.44
CA LEU A 94 7.72 16.89 30.90
C LEU A 94 8.37 18.19 31.38
N GLU A 95 9.44 18.13 32.17
CA GLU A 95 10.20 19.30 32.62
C GLU A 95 10.83 20.08 31.46
N ALA A 96 11.45 19.38 30.49
CA ALA A 96 12.02 20.02 29.31
C ALA A 96 10.96 20.69 28.43
N ARG A 97 9.77 20.08 28.31
CA ARG A 97 8.65 20.65 27.55
C ARG A 97 8.02 21.85 28.25
N ILE A 98 7.85 21.81 29.57
CA ILE A 98 7.37 22.95 30.37
C ILE A 98 8.34 24.13 30.22
N THR A 99 9.64 23.90 30.44
CA THR A 99 10.68 24.93 30.29
C THR A 99 10.67 25.56 28.89
N ARG A 100 10.45 24.76 27.84
CA ARG A 100 10.37 25.27 26.45
C ARG A 100 9.15 26.14 26.23
N ILE A 101 8.00 25.78 26.80
CA ILE A 101 6.75 26.56 26.71
C ILE A 101 6.89 27.87 27.50
N GLU A 102 7.48 27.85 28.69
CA GLU A 102 7.73 29.04 29.50
C GLU A 102 8.64 30.04 28.77
N ASN A 103 9.72 29.57 28.15
CA ASN A 103 10.58 30.41 27.32
C ASN A 103 9.82 31.02 26.12
N PHE A 104 8.94 30.25 25.46
CA PHE A 104 8.10 30.77 24.38
C PHE A 104 7.10 31.84 24.84
N LEU A 105 6.61 31.72 26.08
CA LEU A 105 5.67 32.68 26.67
C LEU A 105 6.38 33.94 27.18
N GLN A 106 7.61 33.83 27.71
CA GLN A 106 8.43 34.99 28.08
C GLN A 106 8.78 35.86 26.88
N VAL A 107 9.12 35.25 25.73
CA VAL A 107 9.40 35.97 24.47
C VAL A 107 8.19 36.77 23.94
N ARG A 108 6.98 36.53 24.45
CA ARG A 108 5.77 37.28 24.09
C ARG A 108 5.39 38.41 25.05
N LEU A 109 6.11 38.55 26.17
CA LEU A 109 5.84 39.56 27.21
C LEU A 109 6.90 40.67 27.29
N GLU A 110 7.96 40.60 26.48
CA GLU A 110 8.89 41.70 26.19
C GLU A 110 8.57 42.36 24.84
#